data_AF-A0A9E6ATQ5-F1
#
_entry.id   AF-A0A9E6ATQ5-F1
#
_cell.length_a   1.000
_cell.length_b   1.000
_cell.length_c   1.000
_cell.angle_alpha   90.00
_cell.angle_beta   90.00
_cell.angle_gamma   90.00
#
_symmetry.space_group_name_H-M   'P 1'
#
loop_
_entity.id
_entity.type
_entity.pdbx_description
1 polymer ?
#
loop_
_entity_poly.entity_id
_entity_poly.type
_entity_poly.pdbx_seq_one_letter_code
_entity_poly.pdbx_strand_id
1 'polypeptide(L)'
;MTRSATREQLGRAVRAQLFRSPRACGGDSGCAHADGVDSRHAGVCLSLPGGDSRLRRASTCQQGRSGRSIRGIQRRAEAPIEASLPFDVLGLDVGYELIRVVDPSMGGMLVERISAWRRQVAAELGIVIPPVHIRDNLELAPGDYRFLLLGANVASGAIRGGRLLAMDATGSAPPIEGEETVDPTFGTPARWILARDRELAEAMGYTVVEAVTIIATHLAEFARSHADQILGRAELQALFDLFSQTNPKLVEDLVPNLLSVGEMLRLMRNWLKEGVSIRDLRTILESLIELGPQTRDPEQLTELVRQELSRQITANFTGQDGSIAALVLDPEVEEMFRRSLAEISQGTSGALDPERPRNLGDKLFGPMERVQNMGLIPCLVTSPDLRRYVRAFAERRCPAPGVLSFREVEPTTHIRPVESISFGATNVGVA
;
A
#
# COMPACT_ATOMS: atom_id res chain seq x y z
N MET A 1 9.88 -50.40 25.52
CA MET A 1 9.99 -51.52 24.56
C MET A 1 9.16 -51.18 23.33
N THR A 2 9.84 -50.96 22.19
CA THR A 2 9.44 -51.24 20.78
C THR A 2 8.02 -50.89 20.29
N ARG A 3 7.77 -50.34 19.09
CA ARG A 3 8.59 -50.04 17.91
C ARG A 3 7.74 -49.18 16.95
N SER A 4 8.42 -48.29 16.26
CA SER A 4 8.05 -47.56 15.04
C SER A 4 7.73 -48.46 13.84
N ALA A 5 6.67 -48.17 13.08
CA ALA A 5 6.58 -48.32 11.60
C ALA A 5 5.16 -48.05 11.09
N THR A 6 4.89 -46.89 10.46
CA THR A 6 3.82 -46.71 9.44
C THR A 6 3.91 -45.35 8.72
N ARG A 7 5.12 -44.89 8.34
CA ARG A 7 5.28 -43.70 7.47
C ARG A 7 5.63 -44.03 6.02
N GLU A 8 6.00 -45.28 5.70
CA GLU A 8 6.37 -45.68 4.33
C GLU A 8 5.22 -46.22 3.46
N GLN A 9 4.06 -46.58 4.04
CA GLN A 9 2.94 -47.12 3.26
C GLN A 9 2.01 -46.05 2.64
N LEU A 10 1.98 -44.83 3.19
CA LEU A 10 1.17 -43.73 2.63
C LEU A 10 1.81 -43.05 1.42
N GLY A 11 3.15 -43.06 1.30
CA GLY A 11 3.87 -42.43 0.19
C GLY A 11 3.80 -43.17 -1.15
N ARG A 12 3.48 -44.47 -1.15
CA ARG A 12 3.35 -45.27 -2.38
C ARG A 12 1.92 -45.31 -2.96
N ALA A 13 0.90 -44.97 -2.18
CA ALA A 13 -0.49 -44.98 -2.64
C ALA A 13 -0.88 -43.70 -3.43
N VAL A 14 -0.30 -42.55 -3.09
CA VAL A 14 -0.64 -41.26 -3.75
C VAL A 14 0.07 -41.08 -5.10
N ARG A 15 1.21 -41.74 -5.31
CA ARG A 15 2.02 -41.59 -6.54
C ARG A 15 1.53 -42.45 -7.72
N ALA A 16 0.61 -43.39 -7.49
CA ALA A 16 0.07 -44.29 -8.52
C ALA A 16 -1.23 -43.77 -9.18
N GLN A 17 -1.88 -42.75 -8.60
CA GLN A 17 -3.16 -42.20 -9.13
C GLN A 17 -3.00 -40.99 -10.07
N LEU A 18 -1.79 -40.43 -10.21
CA LEU A 18 -1.55 -39.21 -11.00
C LEU A 18 -1.03 -39.44 -12.44
N PHE A 19 -0.70 -40.68 -12.82
CA PHE A 19 -0.19 -40.98 -14.16
C PHE A 19 -0.80 -42.24 -14.75
N ARG A 20 -2.09 -42.20 -15.14
CA ARG A 20 -2.62 -43.08 -16.20
C ARG A 20 -4.04 -42.69 -16.60
N SER A 21 -4.15 -41.82 -17.60
CA SER A 21 -5.27 -41.90 -18.55
C SER A 21 -5.01 -41.04 -19.79
N PRO A 22 -4.65 -41.65 -20.93
CA PRO A 22 -5.16 -41.27 -22.23
C PRO A 22 -6.26 -42.24 -22.68
N ARG A 23 -7.10 -41.73 -23.59
CA ARG A 23 -8.45 -42.15 -23.96
C ARG A 23 -8.59 -43.50 -24.68
N ALA A 24 -9.86 -43.96 -24.65
CA ALA A 24 -10.63 -44.71 -25.65
C ALA A 24 -10.63 -46.25 -25.59
N CYS A 25 -11.81 -46.84 -25.32
CA CYS A 25 -12.59 -47.70 -26.24
C CYS A 25 -13.65 -48.55 -25.50
N GLY A 26 -14.78 -48.80 -26.17
CA GLY A 26 -15.85 -49.74 -25.79
C GLY A 26 -17.07 -49.00 -25.22
N GLY A 27 -18.23 -48.89 -25.85
CA GLY A 27 -18.85 -49.78 -26.85
C GLY A 27 -19.80 -50.73 -26.14
N ASP A 28 -21.04 -50.29 -25.88
CA ASP A 28 -22.28 -51.10 -25.73
C ASP A 28 -23.45 -50.11 -25.59
N SER A 29 -24.32 -49.93 -26.58
CA SER A 29 -25.41 -50.81 -27.03
C SER A 29 -26.54 -50.96 -26.01
N GLY A 30 -27.48 -50.02 -26.03
CA GLY A 30 -28.72 -50.09 -25.26
C GLY A 30 -29.80 -49.19 -25.87
N CYS A 31 -30.57 -49.73 -26.82
CA CYS A 31 -31.78 -49.10 -27.35
C CYS A 31 -32.96 -49.32 -26.40
N ALA A 32 -33.70 -48.26 -26.06
CA ALA A 32 -35.12 -48.35 -25.72
C ALA A 32 -35.83 -47.03 -26.07
N HIS A 33 -37.07 -47.17 -26.56
CA HIS A 33 -37.95 -46.17 -27.17
C HIS A 33 -38.52 -45.13 -26.17
N ALA A 34 -38.85 -43.92 -26.65
CA ALA A 34 -40.24 -43.45 -26.85
C ALA A 34 -40.37 -41.91 -27.04
N ASP A 35 -40.92 -41.55 -28.21
CA ASP A 35 -41.92 -40.52 -28.58
C ASP A 35 -41.84 -39.01 -28.22
N GLY A 36 -42.16 -38.19 -29.25
CA GLY A 36 -42.67 -36.80 -29.21
C GLY A 36 -41.87 -35.83 -30.10
N VAL A 37 -42.15 -35.67 -31.42
CA VAL A 37 -43.12 -34.73 -32.07
C VAL A 37 -42.95 -33.29 -31.53
N ASP A 38 -42.69 -32.20 -32.26
CA ASP A 38 -42.78 -31.74 -33.66
C ASP A 38 -41.78 -30.54 -33.71
N SER A 39 -41.02 -30.23 -34.78
CA SER A 39 -41.37 -29.10 -35.66
C SER A 39 -40.29 -28.85 -36.73
N ARG A 40 -40.67 -29.13 -37.98
CA ARG A 40 -40.60 -28.26 -39.18
C ARG A 40 -39.26 -27.75 -39.77
N HIS A 41 -39.21 -28.01 -41.08
CA HIS A 41 -38.48 -27.37 -42.19
C HIS A 41 -37.05 -27.88 -42.45
N ALA A 42 -36.90 -28.90 -43.30
CA ALA A 42 -36.96 -28.88 -44.78
C ALA A 42 -35.68 -28.31 -45.41
N GLY A 43 -34.88 -29.22 -45.98
CA GLY A 43 -33.65 -28.95 -46.71
C GLY A 43 -33.10 -30.24 -47.30
N VAL A 44 -33.89 -30.86 -48.17
CA VAL A 44 -33.57 -32.06 -48.95
C VAL A 44 -32.44 -31.75 -49.94
N CYS A 45 -31.41 -32.59 -50.01
CA CYS A 45 -30.76 -32.95 -51.27
C CYS A 45 -30.31 -34.42 -51.24
N LEU A 46 -31.02 -35.20 -52.05
CA LEU A 46 -30.90 -36.62 -52.40
C LEU A 46 -29.53 -36.96 -53.04
N SER A 47 -28.90 -38.09 -52.68
CA SER A 47 -28.84 -39.35 -53.49
C SER A 47 -27.77 -39.28 -54.63
N LEU A 48 -26.86 -40.22 -54.93
CA LEU A 48 -26.81 -41.69 -54.89
C LEU A 48 -25.37 -42.12 -55.33
N PRO A 49 -25.02 -43.41 -55.51
CA PRO A 49 -23.76 -44.01 -55.06
C PRO A 49 -22.90 -44.60 -56.19
N GLY A 50 -21.80 -45.24 -55.82
CA GLY A 50 -21.00 -46.12 -56.68
C GLY A 50 -19.53 -45.71 -56.63
N GLY A 51 -18.56 -46.60 -56.48
CA GLY A 51 -18.51 -48.05 -56.57
C GLY A 51 -17.03 -48.40 -56.67
N ASP A 52 -16.65 -49.52 -56.08
CA ASP A 52 -15.30 -50.08 -56.08
C ASP A 52 -14.60 -50.05 -57.44
N SER A 53 -13.29 -49.77 -57.46
CA SER A 53 -12.32 -50.71 -58.02
C SER A 53 -10.88 -50.23 -57.85
N ARG A 54 -10.10 -51.08 -57.19
CA ARG A 54 -8.64 -51.10 -57.25
C ARG A 54 -8.21 -51.32 -58.70
N LEU A 55 -7.13 -50.65 -59.15
CA LEU A 55 -6.05 -51.26 -59.94
C LEU A 55 -4.84 -50.33 -60.11
N ARG A 56 -3.75 -50.78 -59.49
CA ARG A 56 -2.36 -50.86 -59.98
C ARG A 56 -1.67 -49.63 -60.63
N ARG A 57 -0.71 -49.12 -59.85
CA ARG A 57 0.73 -48.93 -60.18
C ARG A 57 1.11 -48.80 -61.66
N ALA A 58 1.62 -47.62 -62.00
CA ALA A 58 2.83 -47.48 -62.80
C ALA A 58 3.69 -46.35 -62.23
N SER A 59 4.94 -46.69 -61.92
CA SER A 59 5.98 -45.91 -61.29
C SER A 59 6.72 -45.02 -62.29
N THR A 60 6.94 -43.76 -61.93
CA THR A 60 8.05 -42.95 -62.47
C THR A 60 8.72 -42.17 -61.34
N CYS A 61 10.05 -42.13 -61.44
CA CYS A 61 11.03 -41.70 -60.46
C CYS A 61 10.83 -40.33 -59.78
N GLN A 62 11.25 -40.28 -58.50
CA GLN A 62 12.22 -39.34 -57.92
C GLN A 62 12.61 -38.13 -58.80
N GLN A 63 12.75 -36.89 -58.32
CA GLN A 63 13.24 -36.45 -57.02
C GLN A 63 13.11 -34.91 -56.95
N GLY A 64 12.91 -34.39 -55.74
CA GLY A 64 13.54 -33.13 -55.33
C GLY A 64 12.93 -31.82 -55.81
N ARG A 65 11.84 -31.37 -55.16
CA ARG A 65 11.72 -29.95 -54.80
C ARG A 65 11.23 -29.83 -53.37
N SER A 66 12.14 -29.32 -52.55
CA SER A 66 11.95 -28.87 -51.17
C SER A 66 10.71 -27.97 -51.07
N GLY A 67 9.56 -28.57 -50.75
CA GLY A 67 8.45 -27.84 -50.15
C GLY A 67 8.83 -27.56 -48.71
N ARG A 68 9.32 -26.35 -48.43
CA ARG A 68 9.36 -25.80 -47.06
C ARG A 68 7.96 -25.99 -46.49
N SER A 69 7.81 -26.94 -45.57
CA SER A 69 6.67 -26.97 -44.66
C SER A 69 6.61 -25.60 -44.01
N ILE A 70 5.57 -24.83 -44.32
CA ILE A 70 5.22 -23.64 -43.55
C ILE A 70 4.98 -24.18 -42.14
N ARG A 71 6.01 -24.06 -41.29
CA ARG A 71 5.92 -24.38 -39.87
C ARG A 71 4.74 -23.60 -39.35
N GLY A 72 3.79 -24.33 -38.77
CA GLY A 72 2.57 -23.78 -38.24
C GLY A 72 2.91 -22.56 -37.39
N ILE A 73 2.22 -21.47 -37.66
CA ILE A 73 2.04 -20.40 -36.70
C ILE A 73 1.36 -21.07 -35.52
N GLN A 74 2.16 -21.49 -34.53
CA GLN A 74 1.62 -21.82 -33.23
C GLN A 74 0.99 -20.53 -32.74
N ARG A 75 -0.33 -20.42 -32.89
CA ARG A 75 -1.12 -19.43 -32.16
C ARG A 75 -0.76 -19.64 -30.70
N ARG A 76 0.05 -18.72 -30.16
CA ARG A 76 0.25 -18.57 -28.72
C ARG A 76 -1.16 -18.52 -28.17
N ALA A 77 -1.57 -19.52 -27.39
CA ALA A 77 -2.88 -19.51 -26.76
C ALA A 77 -2.96 -18.19 -25.99
N GLU A 78 -3.85 -17.31 -26.43
CA GLU A 78 -4.14 -16.08 -25.69
C GLU A 78 -4.51 -16.52 -24.27
N ALA A 79 -3.84 -15.93 -23.28
CA ALA A 79 -4.21 -16.19 -21.90
C ALA A 79 -5.71 -15.87 -21.74
N PRO A 80 -6.46 -16.67 -20.96
CA PRO A 80 -7.85 -16.37 -20.67
C PRO A 80 -7.97 -14.91 -20.21
N ILE A 81 -8.98 -14.19 -20.69
CA ILE A 81 -9.19 -12.75 -20.42
C ILE A 81 -9.23 -12.50 -18.90
N GLU A 82 -9.69 -13.49 -18.15
CA GLU A 82 -9.76 -13.52 -16.69
C GLU A 82 -8.38 -13.41 -16.01
N ALA A 83 -7.30 -13.84 -16.67
CA ALA A 83 -5.93 -13.73 -16.14
C ALA A 83 -5.38 -12.30 -16.24
N SER A 84 -6.03 -11.41 -17.00
CA SER A 84 -5.68 -9.98 -17.11
C SER A 84 -6.45 -9.08 -16.16
N LEU A 85 -7.42 -9.64 -15.42
CA LEU A 85 -8.26 -8.90 -14.47
C LEU A 85 -7.61 -8.59 -13.11
N PRO A 86 -6.70 -9.43 -12.55
CA PRO A 86 -6.05 -9.10 -11.29
C PRO A 86 -5.12 -7.89 -11.49
N PHE A 87 -5.35 -6.85 -10.70
CA PHE A 87 -4.38 -5.77 -10.53
C PHE A 87 -3.53 -6.05 -9.29
N ASP A 88 -2.28 -5.61 -9.34
CA ASP A 88 -1.38 -5.73 -8.22
C ASP A 88 -1.67 -4.63 -7.20
N VAL A 89 -1.63 -4.98 -5.91
CA VAL A 89 -1.82 -3.99 -4.83
C VAL A 89 -0.71 -2.94 -4.87
N LEU A 90 0.54 -3.37 -5.03
CA LEU A 90 1.70 -2.50 -5.22
C LEU A 90 2.42 -2.84 -6.52
N GLY A 91 2.57 -1.85 -7.38
CA GLY A 91 3.30 -1.95 -8.64
C GLY A 91 4.36 -0.85 -8.78
N LEU A 92 5.41 -1.17 -9.54
CA LEU A 92 6.47 -0.25 -9.93
C LEU A 92 6.68 -0.38 -11.43
N ASP A 93 6.31 0.65 -12.18
CA ASP A 93 6.61 0.76 -13.60
C ASP A 93 7.93 1.53 -13.76
N VAL A 94 8.83 0.99 -14.58
CA VAL A 94 10.15 1.60 -14.83
C VAL A 94 10.40 1.84 -16.32
N GLY A 95 11.03 2.98 -16.62
CA GLY A 95 11.61 3.26 -17.93
C GLY A 95 12.84 2.39 -18.21
N TYR A 96 13.24 2.32 -19.49
CA TYR A 96 14.24 1.35 -19.94
C TYR A 96 15.65 1.56 -19.34
N GLU A 97 16.04 2.79 -18.96
CA GLU A 97 17.38 3.03 -18.35
C GLU A 97 17.45 2.46 -16.93
N LEU A 98 16.32 2.38 -16.24
CA LEU A 98 16.22 1.88 -14.87
C LEU A 98 16.20 0.35 -14.81
N ILE A 99 16.02 -0.35 -15.93
CA ILE A 99 16.03 -1.83 -15.97
C ILE A 99 17.32 -2.39 -15.36
N ARG A 100 18.46 -1.73 -15.59
CA ARG A 100 19.77 -2.12 -15.01
C ARG A 100 19.82 -2.02 -13.49
N VAL A 101 19.04 -1.11 -12.92
CA VAL A 101 18.92 -0.88 -11.47
C VAL A 101 18.04 -1.97 -10.83
N VAL A 102 17.07 -2.49 -11.59
CA VAL A 102 16.10 -3.50 -11.15
C VAL A 102 16.62 -4.92 -11.28
N ASP A 103 17.20 -5.29 -12.43
CA ASP A 103 17.51 -6.68 -12.79
C ASP A 103 18.73 -7.21 -12.02
N PRO A 104 18.58 -8.22 -11.15
CA PRO A 104 19.70 -8.84 -10.42
C PRO A 104 20.76 -9.43 -11.35
N SER A 105 20.37 -9.91 -12.53
CA SER A 105 21.28 -10.47 -13.54
C SER A 105 22.24 -9.43 -14.10
N MET A 106 21.85 -8.16 -14.04
CA MET A 106 22.61 -6.99 -14.50
C MET A 106 23.32 -6.28 -13.32
N GLY A 107 23.32 -6.88 -12.12
CA GLY A 107 23.87 -6.28 -10.90
C GLY A 107 22.92 -5.31 -10.20
N GLY A 108 21.63 -5.32 -10.54
CA GLY A 108 20.60 -4.51 -9.91
C GLY A 108 20.31 -4.96 -8.47
N MET A 109 20.34 -4.01 -7.53
CA MET A 109 20.14 -4.27 -6.10
C MET A 109 18.73 -3.92 -5.61
N LEU A 110 17.83 -3.47 -6.51
CA LEU A 110 16.54 -2.93 -6.09
C LEU A 110 15.65 -3.97 -5.41
N VAL A 111 15.60 -5.21 -5.92
CA VAL A 111 14.75 -6.28 -5.36
C VAL A 111 15.16 -6.63 -3.92
N GLU A 112 16.46 -6.64 -3.63
CA GLU A 112 16.98 -6.87 -2.27
C GLU A 112 16.62 -5.71 -1.34
N ARG A 113 16.78 -4.47 -1.80
CA ARG A 113 16.35 -3.28 -1.05
C ARG A 113 14.85 -3.25 -0.82
N ILE A 114 14.06 -3.69 -1.80
CA ILE A 114 12.61 -3.83 -1.66
C ILE A 114 12.27 -4.81 -0.54
N SER A 115 12.93 -5.96 -0.52
CA SER A 115 12.74 -6.95 0.52
C SER A 115 13.16 -6.44 1.90
N ALA A 116 14.21 -5.62 1.98
CA ALA A 116 14.67 -5.01 3.22
C ALA A 116 13.69 -3.98 3.78
N TRP A 117 13.26 -3.00 2.97
CA TRP A 117 12.33 -1.97 3.46
C TRP A 117 10.95 -2.57 3.77
N ARG A 118 10.49 -3.60 3.04
CA ARG A 118 9.23 -4.28 3.37
C ARG A 118 9.23 -4.85 4.78
N ARG A 119 10.36 -5.43 5.22
CA ARG A 119 10.51 -5.92 6.60
C ARG A 119 10.57 -4.78 7.60
N GLN A 120 11.25 -3.68 7.25
CA GLN A 120 11.33 -2.50 8.09
C GLN A 120 9.94 -1.88 8.31
N VAL A 121 9.21 -1.57 7.24
CA VAL A 121 7.85 -0.99 7.33
C VAL A 121 6.88 -1.94 8.03
N ALA A 122 6.99 -3.26 7.81
CA ALA A 122 6.20 -4.24 8.56
C ALA A 122 6.52 -4.22 10.06
N ALA A 123 7.78 -4.06 10.45
CA ALA A 123 8.19 -3.98 11.85
C ALA A 123 7.83 -2.64 12.51
N GLU A 124 7.76 -1.56 11.74
CA GLU A 124 7.37 -0.22 12.17
C GLU A 124 5.84 -0.14 12.37
N LEU A 125 5.06 -0.47 11.33
CA LEU A 125 3.60 -0.27 11.31
C LEU A 125 2.78 -1.49 11.74
N GLY A 126 3.37 -2.69 11.77
CA GLY A 126 2.64 -3.92 12.11
C GLY A 126 1.78 -4.49 10.99
N ILE A 127 2.02 -4.12 9.73
CA ILE A 127 1.28 -4.62 8.56
C ILE A 127 2.11 -5.57 7.70
N VAL A 128 1.44 -6.54 7.07
CA VAL A 128 2.07 -7.41 6.07
C VAL A 128 2.05 -6.69 4.72
N ILE A 129 3.21 -6.20 4.27
CA ILE A 129 3.32 -5.54 2.96
C ILE A 129 3.30 -6.60 1.84
N PRO A 130 2.40 -6.52 0.85
CA PRO A 130 2.36 -7.44 -0.29
C PRO A 130 3.63 -7.32 -1.17
N PRO A 131 3.91 -8.32 -2.03
CA PRO A 131 5.01 -8.22 -2.98
C PRO A 131 4.79 -7.07 -3.97
N VAL A 132 5.87 -6.39 -4.35
CA VAL A 132 5.85 -5.31 -5.33
C VAL A 132 6.12 -5.90 -6.71
N HIS A 133 5.20 -5.68 -7.65
CA HIS A 133 5.35 -6.15 -9.02
C HIS A 133 6.05 -5.09 -9.86
N ILE A 134 7.18 -5.45 -10.46
CA ILE A 134 7.98 -4.51 -11.26
C ILE A 134 7.74 -4.82 -12.74
N ARG A 135 7.38 -3.80 -13.50
CA ARG A 135 7.07 -3.91 -14.94
C ARG A 135 7.87 -2.87 -15.72
N ASP A 136 8.39 -3.26 -16.87
CA ASP A 136 8.94 -2.32 -17.82
C ASP A 136 7.80 -1.64 -18.58
N ASN A 137 7.85 -0.32 -18.67
CA ASN A 137 6.86 0.46 -19.40
C ASN A 137 7.56 1.35 -20.42
N LEU A 138 7.46 0.96 -21.70
CA LEU A 138 8.09 1.65 -22.82
C LEU A 138 7.47 3.01 -23.14
N GLU A 139 6.31 3.32 -22.57
CA GLU A 139 5.67 4.65 -22.69
C GLU A 139 6.28 5.67 -21.72
N LEU A 140 7.03 5.22 -20.72
CA LEU A 140 7.75 6.10 -19.79
C LEU A 140 9.01 6.67 -20.44
N ALA A 141 9.38 7.88 -20.00
CA ALA A 141 10.68 8.43 -20.36
C ALA A 141 11.81 7.51 -19.81
N PRO A 142 12.99 7.54 -20.43
CA PRO A 142 14.08 6.60 -20.15
C PRO A 142 14.39 6.39 -18.66
N GLY A 143 14.47 7.49 -17.90
CA GLY A 143 14.81 7.52 -16.48
C GLY A 143 13.62 7.71 -15.54
N ASP A 144 12.39 7.65 -16.03
CA ASP A 144 11.19 7.83 -15.21
C ASP A 144 10.75 6.50 -14.58
N TYR A 145 10.12 6.61 -13.41
CA TYR A 145 9.41 5.51 -12.76
C TYR A 145 8.07 5.97 -12.20
N ARG A 146 7.14 5.04 -12.04
CA ARG A 146 5.82 5.29 -11.46
C ARG A 146 5.46 4.21 -10.43
N PHE A 147 4.84 4.63 -9.34
CA PHE A 147 4.27 3.76 -8.34
C PHE A 147 2.78 3.60 -8.59
N LEU A 148 2.36 2.34 -8.66
CA LEU A 148 0.99 1.93 -8.83
C LEU A 148 0.45 1.41 -7.50
N LEU A 149 -0.71 1.89 -7.10
CA LEU A 149 -1.47 1.37 -5.98
C LEU A 149 -2.83 0.93 -6.49
N LEU A 150 -3.16 -0.35 -6.29
CA LEU A 150 -4.40 -0.95 -6.79
C LEU A 150 -4.60 -0.72 -8.31
N GLY A 151 -3.49 -0.74 -9.07
CA GLY A 151 -3.46 -0.48 -10.51
C GLY A 151 -3.52 1.00 -10.95
N ALA A 152 -3.71 1.96 -10.03
CA ALA A 152 -3.74 3.39 -10.34
C ALA A 152 -2.37 4.03 -10.11
N ASN A 153 -1.96 4.96 -10.98
CA ASN A 153 -0.75 5.77 -10.77
C ASN A 153 -0.98 6.80 -9.67
N VAL A 154 -0.19 6.74 -8.60
CA VAL A 154 -0.32 7.64 -7.45
C VAL A 154 0.92 8.54 -7.30
N ALA A 155 2.10 8.03 -7.60
CA ALA A 155 3.35 8.79 -7.48
C ALA A 155 4.29 8.47 -8.63
N SER A 156 5.12 9.44 -9.01
CA SER A 156 6.10 9.31 -10.08
C SER A 156 7.38 10.04 -9.72
N GLY A 157 8.51 9.58 -10.24
CA GLY A 157 9.77 10.28 -10.11
C GLY A 157 10.64 10.09 -11.35
N ALA A 158 11.66 10.94 -11.45
CA ALA A 158 12.62 10.91 -12.55
C ALA A 158 14.03 10.77 -11.97
N ILE A 159 14.82 9.90 -12.57
CA ILE A 159 16.21 9.64 -12.19
C ILE A 159 17.09 9.87 -13.40
N ARG A 160 18.24 10.49 -13.19
CA ARG A 160 19.25 10.65 -14.23
C ARG A 160 20.25 9.51 -14.17
N GLY A 161 20.23 8.66 -15.21
CA GLY A 161 21.13 7.52 -15.33
C GLY A 161 22.61 7.94 -15.22
N GLY A 162 23.39 7.16 -14.46
CA GLY A 162 24.83 7.39 -14.27
C GLY A 162 25.20 8.59 -13.39
N ARG A 163 24.21 9.26 -12.76
CA ARG A 163 24.42 10.35 -11.81
C ARG A 163 24.04 9.93 -10.39
N LEU A 164 24.56 10.67 -9.41
CA LEU A 164 24.23 10.54 -8.00
C LEU A 164 23.44 11.78 -7.56
N LEU A 165 22.57 11.62 -6.58
CA LEU A 165 21.81 12.73 -5.99
C LEU A 165 22.53 13.20 -4.73
N ALA A 166 22.97 14.45 -4.71
CA ALA A 166 23.53 15.10 -3.54
C ALA A 166 22.45 15.96 -2.87
N MET A 167 22.12 15.66 -1.61
CA MET A 167 21.11 16.35 -0.83
C MET A 167 21.79 17.15 0.29
N ASP A 168 21.39 18.41 0.46
CA ASP A 168 21.81 19.22 1.59
C ASP A 168 20.75 19.15 2.70
N ALA A 169 21.02 18.37 3.73
CA ALA A 169 20.12 18.23 4.88
C ALA A 169 20.13 19.47 5.80
N THR A 170 21.15 20.34 5.67
CA THR A 170 21.38 21.49 6.57
C THR A 170 21.01 22.83 5.96
N GLY A 171 20.77 22.86 4.63
CA GLY A 171 20.50 24.08 3.87
C GLY A 171 21.64 25.11 3.86
N SER A 172 22.81 24.72 4.37
CA SER A 172 23.97 25.58 4.60
C SER A 172 25.20 25.15 3.81
N ALA A 173 25.08 24.10 3.00
CA ALA A 173 26.22 23.56 2.28
C ALA A 173 26.61 24.48 1.10
N PRO A 174 27.92 24.68 0.84
CA PRO A 174 28.38 25.47 -0.29
C PRO A 174 27.90 24.86 -1.62
N PRO A 175 27.61 25.69 -2.65
CA PRO A 175 27.10 25.18 -3.91
C PRO A 175 28.14 24.30 -4.61
N ILE A 176 27.70 23.12 -5.06
CA ILE A 176 28.50 22.19 -5.87
C ILE A 176 28.04 22.22 -7.33
N GLU A 177 28.95 21.84 -8.25
CA GLU A 177 28.61 21.66 -9.66
C GLU A 177 27.60 20.51 -9.83
N GLY A 178 26.52 20.75 -10.55
CA GLY A 178 25.47 19.75 -10.77
C GLY A 178 24.21 20.35 -11.36
N GLU A 179 23.30 19.50 -11.84
CA GLU A 179 21.97 19.91 -12.29
C GLU A 179 21.04 19.99 -11.06
N GLU A 180 20.46 21.16 -10.81
CA GLU A 180 19.54 21.37 -9.69
C GLU A 180 18.26 20.54 -9.87
N THR A 181 17.81 19.93 -8.78
CA THR A 181 16.64 19.06 -8.74
C THR A 181 16.04 19.05 -7.34
N VAL A 182 15.00 18.26 -7.15
CA VAL A 182 14.34 18.07 -5.86
C VAL A 182 14.24 16.57 -5.60
N ASP A 183 14.52 16.16 -4.36
CA ASP A 183 14.33 14.77 -3.95
C ASP A 183 12.84 14.40 -4.03
N PRO A 184 12.47 13.32 -4.76
CA PRO A 184 11.07 12.90 -4.90
C PRO A 184 10.43 12.41 -3.60
N THR A 185 11.23 12.10 -2.56
CA THR A 185 10.72 11.52 -1.31
C THR A 185 10.27 12.59 -0.32
N PHE A 186 11.15 13.54 -0.02
CA PHE A 186 10.96 14.56 1.02
C PHE A 186 10.82 15.98 0.47
N GLY A 187 10.99 16.17 -0.84
CA GLY A 187 10.92 17.50 -1.45
C GLY A 187 12.13 18.38 -1.14
N THR A 188 13.23 17.80 -0.65
CA THR A 188 14.44 18.55 -0.28
C THR A 188 15.20 19.01 -1.53
N PRO A 189 15.72 20.25 -1.57
CA PRO A 189 16.59 20.70 -2.65
C PRO A 189 17.81 19.79 -2.80
N ALA A 190 18.07 19.36 -4.03
CA ALA A 190 19.13 18.41 -4.33
C ALA A 190 19.82 18.74 -5.66
N ARG A 191 20.96 18.10 -5.92
CA ARG A 191 21.72 18.28 -7.17
C ARG A 191 22.16 16.95 -7.74
N TRP A 192 22.03 16.78 -9.05
CA TRP A 192 22.59 15.64 -9.76
C TRP A 192 24.08 15.87 -10.04
N ILE A 193 24.92 15.06 -9.40
CA ILE A 193 26.38 15.10 -9.54
C ILE A 193 26.90 13.85 -10.25
N LEU A 194 28.14 13.93 -10.74
CA LEU A 194 28.81 12.77 -11.33
C LEU A 194 29.46 11.93 -10.24
N ALA A 195 29.62 10.62 -10.50
CA ALA A 195 30.16 9.68 -9.51
C ALA A 195 31.57 10.06 -9.01
N ARG A 196 32.36 10.73 -9.84
CA ARG A 196 33.71 11.23 -9.47
C ARG A 196 33.68 12.34 -8.41
N ASP A 197 32.58 13.09 -8.31
CA ASP A 197 32.46 14.25 -7.43
C ASP A 197 31.84 13.85 -6.07
N ARG A 198 31.63 12.55 -5.85
CA ARG A 198 31.04 11.99 -4.62
C ARG A 198 31.84 12.37 -3.38
N GLU A 199 33.14 12.09 -3.37
CA GLU A 199 34.01 12.35 -2.22
C GLU A 199 34.06 13.84 -1.87
N LEU A 200 34.06 14.71 -2.90
CA LEU A 200 34.03 16.16 -2.73
C LEU A 200 32.70 16.61 -2.12
N ALA A 201 31.58 16.12 -2.64
CA ALA A 201 30.25 16.46 -2.14
C ALA A 201 30.06 16.00 -0.68
N GLU A 202 30.48 14.78 -0.35
CA GLU A 202 30.46 14.25 1.02
C GLU A 202 31.35 15.08 1.95
N ALA A 203 32.55 15.49 1.52
CA ALA A 203 33.44 16.37 2.29
C ALA A 203 32.86 17.78 2.51
N MET A 204 32.01 18.25 1.59
CA MET A 204 31.30 19.53 1.69
C MET A 204 30.00 19.45 2.52
N GLY A 205 29.68 18.27 3.08
CA GLY A 205 28.52 18.07 3.96
C GLY A 205 27.24 17.62 3.26
N TYR A 206 27.29 17.28 1.97
CA TYR A 206 26.14 16.70 1.27
C TYR A 206 25.98 15.22 1.59
N THR A 207 24.73 14.77 1.67
CA THR A 207 24.41 13.33 1.68
C THR A 207 24.24 12.86 0.24
N VAL A 208 25.15 12.01 -0.24
CA VAL A 208 25.14 11.51 -1.62
C VAL A 208 24.47 10.14 -1.68
N VAL A 209 23.46 10.00 -2.53
CA VAL A 209 22.68 8.77 -2.70
C VAL A 209 22.60 8.32 -4.16
N GLU A 210 22.61 7.01 -4.36
CA GLU A 210 22.48 6.35 -5.66
C GLU A 210 21.01 6.16 -6.08
N ALA A 211 20.78 5.99 -7.38
CA ALA A 211 19.46 5.74 -7.97
C ALA A 211 18.66 4.63 -7.26
N VAL A 212 19.30 3.48 -6.95
CA VAL A 212 18.65 2.37 -6.25
C VAL A 212 18.11 2.82 -4.88
N THR A 213 18.91 3.61 -4.14
CA THR A 213 18.53 4.14 -2.83
C THR A 213 17.33 5.07 -2.96
N ILE A 214 17.34 5.97 -3.95
CA ILE A 214 16.27 6.95 -4.14
C ILE A 214 14.93 6.24 -4.41
N ILE A 215 14.89 5.29 -5.36
CA ILE A 215 13.66 4.53 -5.66
C ILE A 215 13.19 3.76 -4.43
N ALA A 216 14.11 3.09 -3.72
CA ALA A 216 13.77 2.27 -2.56
C ALA A 216 13.22 3.12 -1.40
N THR A 217 13.84 4.27 -1.09
CA THR A 217 13.38 5.17 -0.03
C THR A 217 12.03 5.80 -0.40
N HIS A 218 11.88 6.26 -1.64
CA HIS A 218 10.62 6.83 -2.11
C HIS A 218 9.49 5.78 -2.07
N LEU A 219 9.76 4.53 -2.45
CA LEU A 219 8.78 3.45 -2.37
C LEU A 219 8.42 3.09 -0.92
N ALA A 220 9.38 3.15 0.00
CA ALA A 220 9.13 2.91 1.42
C ALA A 220 8.23 4.00 2.03
N GLU A 221 8.49 5.28 1.74
CA GLU A 221 7.60 6.37 2.17
C GLU A 221 6.22 6.32 1.49
N PHE A 222 6.18 5.93 0.22
CA PHE A 222 4.93 5.68 -0.49
C PHE A 222 4.09 4.61 0.22
N ALA A 223 4.72 3.49 0.60
CA ALA A 223 4.05 2.43 1.33
C ALA A 223 3.60 2.85 2.75
N ARG A 224 4.38 3.69 3.44
CA ARG A 224 3.99 4.24 4.76
C ARG A 224 2.78 5.16 4.66
N SER A 225 2.80 6.09 3.70
CA SER A 225 1.72 7.06 3.51
C SER A 225 0.41 6.46 3.02
N HIS A 226 0.45 5.29 2.39
CA HIS A 226 -0.72 4.57 1.86
C HIS A 226 -0.98 3.24 2.57
N ALA A 227 -0.47 3.09 3.79
CA ALA A 227 -0.59 1.86 4.57
C ALA A 227 -2.06 1.43 4.80
N ASP A 228 -2.96 2.41 4.93
CA ASP A 228 -4.41 2.21 5.06
C ASP A 228 -5.03 1.56 3.80
N GLN A 229 -4.56 1.95 2.62
CA GLN A 229 -5.04 1.41 1.35
C GLN A 229 -4.40 0.06 1.01
N ILE A 230 -3.15 -0.15 1.43
CA ILE A 230 -2.44 -1.43 1.29
C ILE A 230 -3.07 -2.51 2.18
N LEU A 231 -3.55 -2.14 3.37
CA LEU A 231 -4.23 -3.08 4.26
C LEU A 231 -5.60 -3.48 3.67
N GLY A 232 -5.68 -4.68 3.11
CA GLY A 232 -6.89 -5.33 2.66
C GLY A 232 -7.38 -6.41 3.62
N ARG A 233 -8.42 -7.15 3.18
CA ARG A 233 -8.94 -8.31 3.93
C ARG A 233 -7.94 -9.46 3.98
N ALA A 234 -7.18 -9.68 2.90
CA ALA A 234 -6.21 -10.75 2.83
C ALA A 234 -5.04 -10.50 3.78
N GLU A 235 -4.54 -9.26 3.82
CA GLU A 235 -3.46 -8.83 4.71
C GLU A 235 -3.90 -8.89 6.17
N LEU A 236 -5.13 -8.46 6.48
CA LEU A 236 -5.71 -8.56 7.82
C LEU A 236 -5.84 -10.03 8.27
N GLN A 237 -6.33 -10.91 7.40
CA GLN A 237 -6.44 -12.33 7.73
C GLN A 237 -5.06 -12.95 7.97
N ALA A 238 -4.08 -12.66 7.11
CA ALA A 238 -2.70 -13.15 7.29
C ALA A 238 -2.08 -12.66 8.61
N LEU A 239 -2.37 -11.42 9.01
CA LEU A 239 -1.94 -10.87 10.29
C LEU A 239 -2.58 -11.61 11.48
N PHE A 240 -3.87 -11.91 11.41
CA PHE A 240 -4.58 -12.70 12.42
C PHE A 240 -4.14 -14.16 12.47
N ASP A 241 -3.88 -14.79 11.34
CA ASP A 241 -3.35 -16.14 11.27
C ASP A 241 -1.97 -16.24 11.94
N LEU A 242 -1.14 -15.20 11.80
CA LEU A 242 0.15 -15.09 12.49
C LEU A 242 -0.03 -14.91 14.01
N PHE A 243 -0.89 -13.98 14.43
CA PHE A 243 -1.11 -13.68 15.84
C PHE A 243 -1.81 -14.83 16.60
N SER A 244 -2.68 -15.57 15.92
CA SER A 244 -3.39 -16.73 16.48
C SER A 244 -2.44 -17.89 16.85
N GLN A 245 -1.21 -17.91 16.33
CA GLN A 245 -0.21 -18.91 16.73
C GLN A 245 0.23 -18.74 18.18
N THR A 246 0.19 -17.51 18.71
CA THR A 246 0.58 -17.20 20.10
C THR A 246 -0.61 -16.91 21.00
N ASN A 247 -1.66 -16.28 20.47
CA ASN A 247 -2.80 -15.78 21.25
C ASN A 247 -4.16 -16.12 20.59
N PRO A 248 -4.48 -17.40 20.34
CA PRO A 248 -5.67 -17.79 19.56
C PRO A 248 -7.00 -17.35 20.19
N LYS A 249 -7.14 -17.51 21.51
CA LYS A 249 -8.38 -17.17 22.24
C LYS A 249 -8.78 -15.70 22.07
N LEU A 250 -7.79 -14.81 22.03
CA LEU A 250 -8.01 -13.37 21.94
C LEU A 250 -8.59 -12.99 20.56
N VAL A 251 -8.11 -13.66 19.50
CA VAL A 251 -8.66 -13.47 18.14
C VAL A 251 -10.07 -14.04 18.05
N GLU A 252 -10.30 -15.24 18.58
CA GLU A 252 -11.61 -15.90 18.58
C GLU A 252 -12.67 -15.10 19.37
N ASP A 253 -12.30 -14.50 20.50
CA ASP A 253 -13.20 -13.70 21.32
C ASP A 253 -13.63 -12.40 20.61
N LEU A 254 -12.76 -11.81 19.79
CA LEU A 254 -13.05 -10.56 19.07
C LEU A 254 -13.74 -10.80 17.73
N VAL A 255 -13.15 -11.61 16.85
CA VAL A 255 -13.61 -11.80 15.46
C VAL A 255 -13.96 -13.26 15.24
N PRO A 256 -15.21 -13.61 14.86
CA PRO A 256 -16.30 -12.72 14.44
C PRO A 256 -17.30 -12.35 15.56
N ASN A 257 -17.01 -12.69 16.83
CA ASN A 257 -18.00 -12.67 17.90
C ASN A 257 -18.42 -11.26 18.36
N LEU A 258 -17.47 -10.34 18.52
CA LEU A 258 -17.71 -8.97 18.96
C LEU A 258 -17.78 -7.99 17.78
N LEU A 259 -16.83 -8.13 16.84
CA LEU A 259 -16.70 -7.28 15.65
C LEU A 259 -16.56 -8.15 14.40
N SER A 260 -17.12 -7.66 13.30
CA SER A 260 -16.91 -8.25 11.97
C SER A 260 -15.50 -7.93 11.45
N VAL A 261 -15.01 -8.76 10.52
CA VAL A 261 -13.74 -8.52 9.80
C VAL A 261 -13.75 -7.14 9.10
N GLY A 262 -14.91 -6.69 8.63
CA GLY A 262 -15.06 -5.38 7.98
C GLY A 262 -14.90 -4.20 8.93
N GLU A 263 -15.47 -4.29 10.14
CA GLU A 263 -15.31 -3.26 11.17
C GLU A 263 -13.87 -3.21 11.66
N MET A 264 -13.24 -4.37 11.88
CA MET A 264 -11.83 -4.42 12.26
C MET A 264 -10.92 -3.81 11.20
N LEU A 265 -11.17 -4.11 9.92
CA LEU A 265 -10.42 -3.52 8.82
C LEU A 265 -10.56 -1.99 8.82
N ARG A 266 -11.76 -1.46 9.07
CA ARG A 266 -12.01 -0.01 9.16
C ARG A 266 -11.22 0.61 10.32
N LEU A 267 -11.23 0.00 11.50
CA LEU A 267 -10.48 0.46 12.68
C LEU A 267 -8.98 0.52 12.39
N MET A 268 -8.40 -0.56 11.86
CA MET A 268 -6.97 -0.60 11.53
C MET A 268 -6.59 0.44 10.48
N ARG A 269 -7.43 0.63 9.46
CA ARG A 269 -7.22 1.68 8.46
C ARG A 269 -7.23 3.08 9.06
N ASN A 270 -8.13 3.35 10.01
CA ASN A 270 -8.17 4.65 10.69
C ASN A 270 -6.86 4.94 11.43
N TRP A 271 -6.31 3.96 12.17
CA TRP A 271 -5.01 4.12 12.84
C TRP A 271 -3.86 4.30 11.86
N LEU A 272 -3.78 3.47 10.81
CA LEU A 272 -2.73 3.55 9.80
C LEU A 272 -2.76 4.85 9.00
N LYS A 273 -3.95 5.38 8.68
CA LYS A 273 -4.12 6.67 8.00
C LYS A 273 -3.52 7.83 8.81
N GLU A 274 -3.51 7.69 10.14
CA GLU A 274 -2.89 8.65 11.05
C GLU A 274 -1.42 8.34 11.38
N GLY A 275 -0.84 7.30 10.77
CA GLY A 275 0.53 6.85 11.05
C GLY A 275 0.68 6.15 12.41
N VAL A 276 -0.41 5.69 13.02
CA VAL A 276 -0.36 4.90 14.26
C VAL A 276 -0.09 3.44 13.91
N SER A 277 1.00 2.90 14.45
CA SER A 277 1.36 1.49 14.28
C SER A 277 0.33 0.58 14.94
N ILE A 278 -0.02 -0.50 14.25
CA ILE A 278 -0.90 -1.56 14.73
C ILE A 278 -0.13 -2.78 15.21
N ARG A 279 1.19 -2.64 15.41
CA ARG A 279 2.07 -3.74 15.82
C ARG A 279 1.68 -4.32 17.18
N ASP A 280 1.27 -3.48 18.13
CA ASP A 280 0.81 -3.93 19.44
C ASP A 280 -0.64 -4.45 19.36
N LEU A 281 -0.83 -5.53 18.60
CA LEU A 281 -2.13 -6.20 18.45
C LEU A 281 -2.69 -6.69 19.77
N ARG A 282 -1.85 -7.00 20.76
CA ARG A 282 -2.34 -7.46 22.06
C ARG A 282 -3.14 -6.35 22.73
N THR A 283 -2.53 -5.18 22.93
CA THR A 283 -3.21 -4.04 23.56
C THR A 283 -4.43 -3.64 22.75
N ILE A 284 -4.32 -3.53 21.43
CA ILE A 284 -5.44 -3.17 20.54
C ILE A 284 -6.64 -4.10 20.74
N LEU A 285 -6.42 -5.41 20.65
CA LEU A 285 -7.52 -6.38 20.71
C LEU A 285 -8.10 -6.50 22.13
N GLU A 286 -7.27 -6.42 23.19
CA GLU A 286 -7.74 -6.40 24.59
C GLU A 286 -8.62 -5.17 24.86
N SER A 287 -8.18 -3.98 24.44
CA SER A 287 -8.96 -2.75 24.56
C SER A 287 -10.28 -2.84 23.78
N LEU A 288 -10.28 -3.44 22.58
CA LEU A 288 -11.51 -3.62 21.82
C LEU A 288 -12.49 -4.59 22.49
N ILE A 289 -12.02 -5.64 23.16
CA ILE A 289 -12.87 -6.56 23.91
C ILE A 289 -13.52 -5.85 25.10
N GLU A 290 -12.77 -5.01 25.81
CA GLU A 290 -13.27 -4.24 26.94
C GLU A 290 -14.28 -3.14 26.52
N LEU A 291 -14.00 -2.46 25.42
CA LEU A 291 -14.77 -1.30 24.95
C LEU A 291 -15.96 -1.67 24.05
N GLY A 292 -15.89 -2.80 23.34
CA GLY A 292 -16.91 -3.21 22.37
C GLY A 292 -18.34 -3.37 22.92
N PRO A 293 -18.55 -3.78 24.19
CA PRO A 293 -19.87 -3.74 24.82
C PRO A 293 -20.40 -2.33 25.08
N GLN A 294 -19.53 -1.32 25.19
CA GLN A 294 -19.91 0.07 25.50
C GLN A 294 -20.30 0.84 24.25
N THR A 295 -19.57 0.65 23.15
CA THR A 295 -19.84 1.32 21.87
C THR A 295 -19.44 0.43 20.69
N ARG A 296 -20.23 0.50 19.62
CA ARG A 296 -19.96 -0.15 18.34
C ARG A 296 -19.61 0.84 17.23
N ASP A 297 -19.56 2.12 17.54
CA ASP A 297 -19.15 3.15 16.57
C ASP A 297 -17.63 3.03 16.31
N PRO A 298 -17.19 2.66 15.09
CA PRO A 298 -15.77 2.44 14.82
C PRO A 298 -14.95 3.71 14.99
N GLU A 299 -15.53 4.88 14.75
CA GLU A 299 -14.88 6.18 14.94
C GLU A 299 -14.65 6.44 16.43
N GLN A 300 -15.61 6.15 17.30
CA GLN A 300 -15.43 6.27 18.75
C GLN A 300 -14.44 5.23 19.30
N LEU A 301 -14.53 3.98 18.83
CA LEU A 301 -13.58 2.92 19.21
C LEU A 301 -12.14 3.28 18.81
N THR A 302 -11.96 3.91 17.63
CA THR A 302 -10.64 4.39 17.17
C THR A 302 -10.04 5.35 18.20
N GLU A 303 -10.81 6.34 18.68
CA GLU A 303 -10.35 7.33 19.67
C GLU A 303 -10.05 6.73 21.04
N LEU A 304 -10.84 5.76 21.48
CA LEU A 304 -10.65 5.13 22.79
C LEU A 304 -9.41 4.23 22.80
N VAL A 305 -9.23 3.39 21.77
CA VAL A 305 -8.03 2.55 21.66
C VAL A 305 -6.77 3.38 21.50
N ARG A 306 -6.83 4.55 20.85
CA ARG A 306 -5.68 5.46 20.78
C ARG A 306 -5.19 5.93 22.15
N GLN A 307 -6.09 6.09 23.13
CA GLN A 307 -5.70 6.44 24.50
C GLN A 307 -4.91 5.31 25.16
N GLU A 308 -5.30 4.05 24.90
CA GLU A 308 -4.58 2.85 25.36
C GLU A 308 -3.20 2.70 24.68
N LEU A 309 -3.05 3.24 23.47
CA LEU A 309 -1.79 3.29 22.72
C LEU A 309 -0.93 4.53 23.03
N SER A 310 -1.26 5.30 24.08
CA SER A 310 -0.59 6.56 24.45
C SER A 310 0.93 6.48 24.46
N ARG A 311 1.50 5.40 25.00
CA ARG A 311 2.97 5.19 25.04
C ARG A 311 3.60 5.16 23.65
N GLN A 312 2.99 4.43 22.72
CA GLN A 312 3.51 4.30 21.36
C GLN A 312 3.32 5.61 20.58
N ILE A 313 2.15 6.22 20.72
CA ILE A 313 1.84 7.49 20.05
C ILE A 313 2.79 8.58 20.54
N THR A 314 2.97 8.72 21.85
CA THR A 314 3.88 9.70 22.47
C THR A 314 5.31 9.54 21.95
N ALA A 315 5.81 8.30 21.86
CA ALA A 315 7.17 8.03 21.38
C ALA A 315 7.42 8.54 19.95
N ASN A 316 6.41 8.55 19.09
CA ASN A 316 6.53 9.04 17.71
C ASN A 316 6.69 10.57 17.62
N PHE A 317 6.26 11.30 18.64
CA PHE A 317 6.29 12.77 18.68
C PHE A 317 7.27 13.33 19.72
N THR A 318 7.99 12.46 20.43
CA THR A 318 8.95 12.86 21.46
C THR A 318 10.28 13.25 20.80
N GLY A 319 10.76 14.45 21.11
CA GLY A 319 12.06 14.94 20.65
C GLY A 319 13.25 14.28 21.37
N GLN A 320 14.46 14.64 20.96
CA GLN A 320 15.69 14.13 21.58
C GLN A 320 15.82 14.53 23.07
N ASP A 321 15.15 15.59 23.47
CA ASP A 321 15.09 16.12 24.83
C ASP A 321 14.05 15.41 25.72
N GLY A 322 13.31 14.43 25.17
CA GLY A 322 12.26 13.73 25.90
C GLY A 322 10.98 14.55 26.07
N SER A 323 10.84 15.70 25.39
CA SER A 323 9.65 16.54 25.43
C SER A 323 8.90 16.51 24.10
N ILE A 324 7.60 16.79 24.12
CA ILE A 324 6.80 17.00 22.92
C ILE A 324 6.73 18.50 22.62
N ALA A 325 7.25 18.90 21.46
CA ALA A 325 7.09 20.25 20.93
C ALA A 325 5.66 20.41 20.37
N ALA A 326 4.76 20.93 21.18
CA ALA A 326 3.35 21.01 20.86
C ALA A 326 2.92 22.41 20.43
N LEU A 327 2.09 22.45 19.39
CA LEU A 327 1.17 23.54 19.13
C LEU A 327 -0.10 23.29 19.94
N VAL A 328 -0.70 24.33 20.50
CA VAL A 328 -1.92 24.23 21.30
C VAL A 328 -3.00 25.13 20.70
N LEU A 329 -4.26 24.70 20.76
CA LEU A 329 -5.38 25.54 20.35
C LEU A 329 -5.76 26.51 21.48
N ASP A 330 -6.01 27.76 21.12
CA ASP A 330 -6.60 28.72 22.05
C ASP A 330 -8.04 28.30 22.43
N PRO A 331 -8.48 28.50 23.69
CA PRO A 331 -9.84 28.16 24.12
C PRO A 331 -10.95 28.71 23.23
N GLU A 332 -10.78 29.91 22.63
CA GLU A 332 -11.77 30.47 21.70
C GLU A 332 -11.89 29.65 20.42
N VAL A 333 -10.76 29.14 19.91
CA VAL A 333 -10.72 28.27 18.73
C VAL A 333 -11.38 26.93 19.04
N GLU A 334 -11.08 26.34 20.19
CA GLU A 334 -11.70 25.09 20.62
C GLU A 334 -13.24 25.23 20.75
N GLU A 335 -13.70 26.31 21.35
CA GLU A 335 -15.14 26.58 21.51
C GLU A 335 -15.84 26.77 20.16
N MET A 336 -15.18 27.42 19.19
CA MET A 336 -15.67 27.51 17.83
C MET A 336 -15.86 26.13 17.19
N PHE A 337 -14.89 25.22 17.35
CA PHE A 337 -15.02 23.84 16.88
C PHE A 337 -16.18 23.13 17.58
N ARG A 338 -16.31 23.22 18.91
CA ARG A 338 -17.43 22.58 19.65
C ARG A 338 -18.80 23.05 19.17
N ARG A 339 -18.98 24.35 18.95
CA ARG A 339 -20.23 24.91 18.42
C ARG A 339 -20.56 24.38 17.05
N SER A 340 -19.57 24.35 16.16
CA SER A 340 -19.72 23.81 14.80
C SER A 340 -20.15 22.35 14.82
N LEU A 341 -19.56 21.55 15.72
CA LEU A 341 -19.91 20.14 15.89
C LEU A 341 -21.32 19.96 16.43
N ALA A 342 -21.74 20.79 17.39
CA ALA A 342 -23.09 20.77 17.93
C ALA A 342 -24.12 21.08 16.82
N GLU A 343 -23.87 22.07 15.97
CA GLU A 343 -24.75 22.42 14.86
C GLU A 343 -24.87 21.30 13.82
N ILE A 344 -23.74 20.66 13.44
CA ILE A 344 -23.73 19.50 12.54
C ILE A 344 -24.54 18.34 13.13
N SER A 345 -24.39 18.06 14.43
CA SER A 345 -25.10 16.98 15.11
C SER A 345 -26.62 17.19 15.17
N GLN A 346 -27.07 18.44 15.14
CA GLN A 346 -28.49 18.82 15.17
C GLN A 346 -29.12 18.86 13.76
N GLY A 347 -28.36 18.54 12.70
CA GLY A 347 -28.87 18.55 11.32
C GLY A 347 -29.07 19.95 10.74
N THR A 348 -28.70 20.99 11.48
CA THR A 348 -28.56 22.34 10.94
C THR A 348 -27.31 22.36 10.07
N SER A 349 -27.31 23.10 8.97
CA SER A 349 -26.11 23.29 8.15
C SER A 349 -25.05 23.95 9.04
N GLY A 350 -24.18 23.15 9.67
CA GLY A 350 -23.05 23.58 10.51
C GLY A 350 -21.94 24.18 9.66
N ALA A 351 -22.34 25.11 8.80
CA ALA A 351 -21.46 25.91 7.99
C ALA A 351 -20.88 26.98 8.91
N LEU A 352 -19.69 26.69 9.44
CA LEU A 352 -18.77 27.75 9.80
C LEU A 352 -18.76 28.78 8.67
N ASP A 353 -18.92 30.06 9.02
CA ASP A 353 -18.75 31.18 8.09
C ASP A 353 -17.47 30.95 7.27
N PRO A 354 -17.54 30.76 5.94
CA PRO A 354 -16.44 30.22 5.12
C PRO A 354 -15.13 31.00 5.21
N GLU A 355 -15.15 32.26 5.68
CA GLU A 355 -13.95 33.06 5.92
C GLU A 355 -13.15 32.61 7.16
N ARG A 356 -13.82 32.14 8.22
CA ARG A 356 -13.14 31.72 9.47
C ARG A 356 -12.34 30.43 9.32
N PRO A 357 -12.84 29.35 8.67
CA PRO A 357 -12.05 28.16 8.37
C PRO A 357 -10.85 28.45 7.47
N ARG A 358 -10.98 29.33 6.46
CA ARG A 358 -9.85 29.69 5.59
C ARG A 358 -8.72 30.33 6.41
N ASN A 359 -9.07 31.34 7.22
CA ASN A 359 -8.11 32.01 8.10
C ASN A 359 -7.52 31.07 9.17
N LEU A 360 -8.31 30.12 9.67
CA LEU A 360 -7.83 29.12 10.64
C LEU A 360 -6.86 28.12 10.00
N GLY A 361 -7.10 27.75 8.73
CA GLY A 361 -6.18 26.90 7.97
C GLY A 361 -4.78 27.49 7.97
N ASP A 362 -4.61 28.69 7.42
CA ASP A 362 -3.29 29.32 7.33
C ASP A 362 -2.63 29.51 8.71
N LYS A 363 -3.44 29.74 9.76
CA LYS A 363 -2.98 29.84 11.16
C LYS A 363 -2.61 28.51 11.80
N LEU A 364 -3.11 27.38 11.31
CA LEU A 364 -2.69 26.05 11.75
C LEU A 364 -1.41 25.61 11.02
N PHE A 365 -1.27 25.90 9.72
CA PHE A 365 -0.17 25.38 8.91
C PHE A 365 1.12 26.17 9.05
N GLY A 366 1.05 27.50 9.12
CA GLY A 366 2.25 28.34 9.29
C GLY A 366 3.10 27.95 10.50
N PRO A 367 2.52 27.76 11.70
CA PRO A 367 3.24 27.27 12.88
C PRO A 367 3.84 25.87 12.69
N MET A 368 3.12 24.94 12.06
CA MET A 368 3.62 23.57 11.82
C MET A 368 4.87 23.57 10.95
N GLU A 369 4.87 24.35 9.86
CA GLU A 369 6.03 24.49 8.97
C GLU A 369 7.22 25.14 9.69
N ARG A 370 6.98 26.17 10.52
CA ARG A 370 8.04 26.79 11.33
C ARG A 370 8.68 25.79 12.31
N VAL A 371 7.87 24.98 13.00
CA VAL A 371 8.37 23.95 13.92
C VAL A 371 9.18 22.90 13.16
N GLN A 372 8.73 22.49 11.98
CA GLN A 372 9.46 21.57 11.11
C GLN A 372 10.80 22.17 10.64
N ASN A 373 10.82 23.46 10.28
CA ASN A 373 12.05 24.18 9.90
C ASN A 373 13.04 24.33 11.07
N MET A 374 12.58 24.23 12.32
CA MET A 374 13.44 24.15 13.50
C MET A 374 14.03 22.75 13.74
N GLY A 375 13.74 21.78 12.87
CA GLY A 375 14.16 20.38 13.02
C GLY A 375 13.40 19.62 14.10
N LEU A 376 12.26 20.16 14.57
CA LEU A 376 11.40 19.51 15.56
C LEU A 376 10.24 18.80 14.85
N ILE A 377 9.69 17.76 15.49
CA ILE A 377 8.51 17.05 14.98
C ILE A 377 7.26 17.86 15.34
N PRO A 378 6.56 18.48 14.37
CA PRO A 378 5.39 19.28 14.67
C PRO A 378 4.22 18.41 15.13
N CYS A 379 3.62 18.76 16.26
CA CYS A 379 2.44 18.11 16.81
C CYS A 379 1.45 19.15 17.31
N LEU A 380 0.17 19.01 16.98
CA LEU A 380 -0.93 19.79 17.54
C LEU A 380 -1.60 18.99 18.65
N VAL A 381 -1.67 19.53 19.86
CA VAL A 381 -2.35 18.90 20.99
C VAL A 381 -3.67 19.62 21.25
N THR A 382 -4.75 18.85 21.36
CA THR A 382 -6.11 19.37 21.58
C THR A 382 -6.91 18.50 22.55
N SER A 383 -8.09 19.00 22.92
CA SER A 383 -9.06 18.27 23.74
C SER A 383 -9.56 16.98 23.06
N PRO A 384 -9.82 15.89 23.81
CA PRO A 384 -10.21 14.58 23.23
C PRO A 384 -11.45 14.61 22.34
N ASP A 385 -12.42 15.45 22.66
CA ASP A 385 -13.67 15.65 21.91
C ASP A 385 -13.46 16.27 20.53
N LEU A 386 -12.37 17.02 20.35
CA LEU A 386 -12.08 17.79 19.15
C LEU A 386 -11.07 17.12 18.22
N ARG A 387 -10.21 16.24 18.75
CA ARG A 387 -9.03 15.69 18.06
C ARG A 387 -9.31 15.19 16.64
N ARG A 388 -10.27 14.27 16.47
CA ARG A 388 -10.61 13.71 15.14
C ARG A 388 -11.04 14.75 14.12
N TYR A 389 -11.74 15.79 14.57
CA TYR A 389 -12.28 16.83 13.70
C TYR A 389 -11.18 17.83 13.32
N VAL A 390 -10.34 18.19 14.28
CA VAL A 390 -9.15 19.01 14.05
C VAL A 390 -8.20 18.29 13.10
N ARG A 391 -8.00 16.98 13.26
CA ARG A 391 -7.21 16.13 12.35
C ARG A 391 -7.81 16.14 10.94
N ALA A 392 -9.11 15.86 10.78
CA ALA A 392 -9.78 15.87 9.48
C ALA A 392 -9.75 17.26 8.80
N PHE A 393 -9.75 18.34 9.59
CA PHE A 393 -9.57 19.69 9.09
C PHE A 393 -8.13 19.94 8.61
N ALA A 394 -7.14 19.53 9.42
CA ALA A 394 -5.72 19.67 9.12
C ALA A 394 -5.29 18.88 7.87
N GLU A 395 -5.87 17.69 7.66
CA GLU A 395 -5.58 16.81 6.51
C GLU A 395 -5.87 17.45 5.15
N ARG A 396 -6.73 18.48 5.09
CA ARG A 396 -7.11 19.15 3.84
C ARG A 396 -5.98 19.97 3.23
N ARG A 397 -4.97 20.33 4.01
CA ARG A 397 -3.86 21.19 3.57
C ARG A 397 -2.49 20.58 3.87
N CYS A 398 -2.38 19.78 4.93
CA CYS A 398 -1.19 19.01 5.25
C CYS A 398 -1.48 17.52 5.03
N PRO A 399 -0.70 16.80 4.20
CA PRO A 399 -0.93 15.38 3.94
C PRO A 399 -0.75 14.44 5.15
N ALA A 400 -0.02 14.85 6.20
CA ALA A 400 0.25 14.02 7.38
C ALA A 400 0.38 14.85 8.69
N PRO A 401 -0.69 15.52 9.16
CA PRO A 401 -0.61 16.44 10.31
C PRO A 401 -0.58 15.70 11.66
N GLY A 402 0.51 15.78 12.43
CA GLY A 402 0.53 15.22 13.79
C GLY A 402 -0.51 15.91 14.67
N VAL A 403 -1.62 15.23 15.01
CA VAL A 403 -2.67 15.75 15.89
C VAL A 403 -2.97 14.74 16.99
N LEU A 404 -2.71 15.15 18.23
CA LEU A 404 -2.86 14.35 19.43
C LEU A 404 -3.91 14.91 20.38
N SER A 405 -4.52 14.02 21.14
CA SER A 405 -5.28 14.41 22.32
C SER A 405 -4.38 14.52 23.55
N PHE A 406 -4.72 15.39 24.51
CA PHE A 406 -4.10 15.36 25.84
C PHE A 406 -4.17 13.99 26.54
N ARG A 407 -5.17 13.15 26.22
CA ARG A 407 -5.28 11.79 26.76
C ARG A 407 -4.43 10.75 26.06
N GLU A 408 -3.86 11.08 24.90
CA GLU A 408 -2.95 10.22 24.15
C GLU A 408 -1.48 10.47 24.52
N VAL A 409 -1.22 11.54 25.27
CA VAL A 409 0.12 11.85 25.76
C VAL A 409 0.36 11.14 27.08
N GLU A 410 1.48 10.44 27.18
CA GLU A 410 1.86 9.74 28.40
C GLU A 410 2.08 10.74 29.56
N PRO A 411 1.53 10.50 30.76
CA PRO A 411 1.54 11.48 31.86
C PRO A 411 2.90 11.95 32.36
N THR A 412 3.96 11.14 32.20
CA THR A 412 5.34 11.51 32.57
C THR A 412 6.03 12.37 31.52
N THR A 413 5.47 12.48 30.31
CA THR A 413 6.07 13.24 29.21
C THR A 413 5.71 14.71 29.30
N HIS A 414 6.71 15.58 29.25
CA HIS A 414 6.49 17.03 29.30
C HIS A 414 6.07 17.58 27.94
N ILE A 415 4.94 18.29 27.91
CA ILE A 415 4.46 19.04 26.75
C ILE A 415 5.07 20.44 26.81
N ARG A 416 5.91 20.79 25.83
CA ARG A 416 6.48 22.12 25.67
C ARG A 416 5.66 22.89 24.62
N PRO A 417 4.81 23.85 25.03
CA PRO A 417 4.04 24.65 24.09
C PRO A 417 5.00 25.57 23.32
N VAL A 418 5.08 25.40 22.01
CA VAL A 418 5.88 26.23 21.12
C VAL A 418 5.09 27.46 20.67
N GLU A 419 3.83 27.26 20.29
CA GLU A 419 2.95 28.31 19.81
C GLU A 419 1.49 28.00 20.16
N SER A 420 0.71 29.02 20.49
CA SER A 420 -0.74 28.93 20.67
C SER A 420 -1.45 29.47 19.43
N ILE A 421 -2.36 28.68 18.88
CA ILE A 421 -3.10 29.03 17.67
C ILE A 421 -4.37 29.74 18.09
N SER A 422 -4.39 31.06 17.91
CA SER A 422 -5.54 31.92 18.20
C SER A 422 -6.03 32.64 16.95
N PHE A 423 -7.29 33.11 16.97
CA PHE A 423 -7.79 33.97 15.90
C PHE A 423 -7.16 35.37 15.90
N GLY A 424 -6.33 35.72 16.89
CA GLY A 424 -5.86 37.08 17.12
C GLY A 424 -7.04 37.99 17.48
N ALA A 425 -6.80 38.98 18.34
CA ALA A 425 -7.75 40.08 18.46
C ALA A 425 -7.94 40.67 17.05
N THR A 426 -9.17 40.58 16.53
CA THR A 426 -9.59 41.54 15.51
C THR A 426 -9.32 42.90 16.15
N ASN A 427 -8.44 43.71 15.55
CA ASN A 427 -8.34 45.12 15.91
C ASN A 427 -9.71 45.74 15.60
N VAL A 428 -10.67 45.59 16.52
CA VAL A 428 -11.78 46.50 16.65
C VAL A 428 -11.14 47.73 17.27
N GLY A 429 -10.60 48.56 16.38
CA GLY A 429 -10.21 49.91 16.73
C GLY A 429 -11.40 50.57 17.36
N VAL A 430 -11.30 50.86 18.65
CA VAL A 430 -12.06 51.94 19.26
C VAL A 430 -11.65 53.20 18.51
N ALA A 431 -12.59 53.75 17.77
CA ALA A 431 -12.61 55.14 17.34
C ALA A 431 -13.95 55.73 17.79
#